data_AF-A0A645G5N2-F1
#
_entry.id   AF-A0A645G5N2-F1
#
_cell.length_a   1.000
_cell.length_b   1.000
_cell.length_c   1.000
_cell.angle_alpha   90.00
_cell.angle_beta   90.00
_cell.angle_gamma   90.00
#
_symmetry.space_group_name_H-M   'P 1'
#
loop_
_entity.id
_entity.type
_entity.pdbx_description
1 polymer ?
#
loop_
_entity_poly.entity_id
_entity_poly.type
_entity_poly.pdbx_seq_one_letter_code
_entity_poly.pdbx_strand_id
1 'polypeptide(L)' 'MKKFFKNKVYDTIIPRSVRLGEAPSFGLPITMYDEKCSGAKAYVELAKELIRSNDEKATPSGDDL' A
#
# COMPACT_ATOMS: atom_id res chain seq x y z
N MET A 1 2.22 15.35 8.17
CA MET A 1 2.87 14.03 8.32
C MET A 1 4.02 13.78 7.35
N LYS A 2 3.85 13.78 6.02
CA LYS A 2 4.95 13.43 5.07
C LYS A 2 6.27 14.21 5.27
N LYS A 3 6.21 15.48 5.70
CA LYS A 3 7.42 16.29 6.01
C LYS A 3 8.32 15.71 7.12
N PHE A 4 7.77 14.93 8.06
CA PHE A 4 8.54 14.36 9.17
C PHE A 4 9.06 12.95 8.88
N PHE A 5 8.44 12.23 7.96
CA PHE A 5 8.71 10.82 7.69
C PHE A 5 9.19 10.58 6.24
N LYS A 6 10.01 11.50 5.72
CA LYS A 6 10.54 11.59 4.35
C LYS A 6 10.45 10.29 3.53
N ASN A 7 11.33 9.33 3.81
CA ASN A 7 11.48 8.09 3.03
C ASN A 7 10.84 6.87 3.72
N LYS A 8 10.00 7.08 4.73
CA LYS A 8 9.35 6.01 5.50
C LYS A 8 7.83 5.94 5.26
N VAL A 9 7.31 6.75 4.34
CA VAL A 9 5.89 6.80 4.00
C VAL A 9 5.73 6.57 2.51
N TYR A 10 4.84 5.65 2.17
CA TYR A 10 4.44 5.39 0.79
C TYR A 10 3.62 6.55 0.22
N ASP A 11 3.72 6.73 -1.09
CA ASP A 11 2.95 7.71 -1.83
C ASP A 11 1.52 7.29 -2.07
N THR A 12 1.26 5.99 -2.17
CA THR A 12 -0.09 5.45 -2.34
C THR A 12 -0.95 5.70 -1.10
N ILE A 13 -2.06 6.41 -1.28
CA ILE A 13 -3.02 6.72 -0.23
C ILE A 13 -4.17 5.72 -0.29
N ILE A 14 -4.45 5.03 0.81
CA ILE A 14 -5.64 4.18 0.96
C ILE A 14 -6.84 5.06 1.34
N PRO A 15 -7.86 5.21 0.48
CA PRO A 15 -9.02 6.04 0.79
C PRO A 15 -9.95 5.34 1.78
N ARG A 16 -10.72 6.14 2.55
CA ARG A 16 -11.84 5.60 3.34
C ARG A 16 -12.91 5.06 2.38
N SER A 17 -13.25 3.78 2.51
CA SER A 17 -14.25 3.11 1.68
C SER A 17 -15.15 2.22 2.55
N VAL A 18 -16.47 2.29 2.32
CA VAL A 18 -17.45 1.43 3.00
C VAL A 18 -17.21 -0.03 2.63
N ARG A 19 -17.00 -0.33 1.34
CA ARG A 19 -16.70 -1.68 0.85
C ARG A 19 -15.45 -2.28 1.49
N LEU A 20 -14.43 -1.44 1.70
CA LEU A 20 -13.20 -1.86 2.38
C LEU A 20 -13.46 -2.21 3.85
N GLY A 21 -14.38 -1.52 4.52
CA GLY A 21 -14.80 -1.83 5.88
C GLY A 21 -15.75 -3.03 5.99
N GLU A 22 -16.53 -3.31 4.93
CA GLU A 22 -17.44 -4.46 4.88
C GLU A 22 -16.72 -5.78 4.62
N ALA A 23 -15.68 -5.78 3.77
CA ALA A 23 -14.98 -7.00 3.35
C ALA A 23 -14.56 -7.95 4.51
N PRO A 24 -14.03 -7.47 5.65
CA PRO A 24 -13.74 -8.32 6.81
C PRO A 24 -14.94 -9.10 7.35
N SER A 25 -16.13 -8.48 7.36
CA SER A 25 -17.37 -9.11 7.83
C SER A 25 -17.81 -10.28 6.94
N PHE A 26 -17.45 -10.23 5.65
CA PHE A 26 -17.70 -11.32 4.69
C PHE A 26 -16.57 -12.35 4.64
N GLY A 27 -15.49 -12.16 5.42
CA GLY A 27 -14.33 -13.05 5.42
C GLY A 27 -13.56 -13.06 4.11
N LEU A 28 -13.73 -12.03 3.27
CA LEU A 28 -13.10 -11.94 1.96
C LEU A 28 -12.07 -10.80 1.92
N PRO A 29 -10.92 -10.99 1.26
CA PRO A 29 -10.03 -9.87 0.92
C PRO A 29 -10.76 -8.83 0.08
N ILE A 30 -10.40 -7.54 0.21
CA ILE A 30 -11.05 -6.48 -0.57
C ILE A 30 -10.91 -6.68 -2.09
N THR A 31 -9.82 -7.31 -2.53
CA THR A 31 -9.60 -7.67 -3.94
C THR A 31 -10.56 -8.73 -4.46
N MET A 32 -11.11 -9.59 -3.59
CA MET A 32 -12.14 -10.57 -3.96
C MET A 32 -13.55 -10.07 -3.68
N TYR A 33 -13.74 -9.27 -2.63
CA TYR A 33 -15.05 -8.72 -2.25
C TYR A 33 -15.56 -7.69 -3.26
N ASP A 34 -14.73 -6.71 -3.62
CA ASP A 34 -15.04 -5.69 -4.63
C ASP A 34 -13.76 -5.14 -5.24
N GLU A 35 -13.25 -5.82 -6.27
CA GLU A 35 -12.07 -5.44 -7.05
C GLU A 35 -12.17 -4.03 -7.70
N LYS A 36 -13.39 -3.54 -7.95
CA LYS A 36 -13.60 -2.29 -8.68
C LYS A 36 -13.63 -1.07 -7.76
N CYS A 37 -13.80 -1.27 -6.45
CA CYS A 37 -13.82 -0.17 -5.49
C CYS A 37 -12.47 0.55 -5.39
N SER A 38 -12.51 1.79 -4.90
CA SER A 38 -11.31 2.64 -4.74
C SER A 38 -10.30 2.04 -3.75
N GLY A 39 -10.77 1.35 -2.71
CA GLY A 39 -9.93 0.68 -1.73
C GLY A 39 -9.11 -0.46 -2.34
N ALA A 40 -9.75 -1.33 -3.12
CA ALA A 40 -9.07 -2.44 -3.81
C ALA A 40 -7.97 -1.92 -4.75
N LYS A 41 -8.31 -0.93 -5.58
CA LYS A 41 -7.34 -0.30 -6.50
C LYS A 41 -6.16 0.31 -5.75
N ALA A 42 -6.41 1.02 -4.66
CA ALA A 42 -5.34 1.61 -3.84
C ALA A 42 -4.42 0.55 -3.22
N TYR A 43 -4.96 -0.59 -2.77
CA TYR A 43 -4.13 -1.70 -2.28
C TYR A 43 -3.25 -2.33 -3.38
N VAL A 44 -3.77 -2.42 -4.61
CA VAL A 44 -2.98 -2.91 -5.75
C VAL A 44 -1.84 -1.95 -6.07
N GLU A 45 -2.09 -0.64 -6.08
CA GLU A 45 -1.05 0.36 -6.31
C GLU A 45 -0.01 0.37 -5.18
N LEU A 46 -0.45 0.22 -3.92
CA LEU A 46 0.45 0.12 -2.77
C LEU A 46 1.33 -1.12 -2.87
N ALA A 47 0.79 -2.27 -3.30
CA ALA A 47 1.56 -3.48 -3.49
C ALA A 47 2.65 -3.30 -4.56
N LYS A 48 2.33 -2.63 -5.68
CA LYS A 48 3.32 -2.30 -6.73
C LYS A 48 4.40 -1.38 -6.19
N GLU A 49 4.02 -0.35 -5.43
CA GLU A 49 4.97 0.56 -4.81
C GLU A 49 5.89 -0.16 -3.82
N LEU A 50 5.33 -1.04 -2.98
CA LEU A 50 6.09 -1.83 -2.02
C LEU A 50 7.13 -2.73 -2.71
N ILE A 51 6.74 -3.42 -3.79
CA ILE A 51 7.68 -4.26 -4.56
C ILE A 51 8.81 -3.40 -5.13
N ARG A 52 8.49 -2.26 -5.74
CA ARG A 52 9.49 -1.33 -6.29
C ARG A 52 10.45 -0.83 -5.20
N SER A 53 9.93 -0.38 -4.06
CA SER A 53 10.75 0.12 -2.96
C SER A 53 11.61 -0.97 -2.30
N ASN A 54 11.17 -2.23 -2.31
CA ASN A 54 11.95 -3.33 -1.77
C ASN A 54 13.11 -3.72 -2.70
N ASP A 55 12.90 -3.63 -4.01
CA ASP A 55 13.95 -3.84 -5.02
C ASP A 55 15.05 -2.75 -4.92
N GLU A 56 14.65 -1.49 -4.72
CA GLU A 56 15.58 -0.36 -4.52
C GLU A 56 16.40 -0.44 -3.22
N LYS A 57 15.88 -1.10 -2.17
CA LYS A 57 16.61 -1.34 -0.92
C LYS A 57 17.53 -2.57 -0.94
N ALA A 58 17.45 -3.40 -1.98
CA ALA A 58 18.31 -4.57 -2.13
C ALA A 58 19.73 -4.21 -2.62
N THR A 59 19.93 -3.00 -3.12
CA THR A 59 21.26 -2.38 -3.19
C THR A 59 21.56 -1.71 -1.86
N PRO A 60 22.42 -2.29 -0.99
CA PRO A 60 22.89 -1.58 0.19
C PRO A 60 23.66 -0.35 -0.29
N SER A 61 23.04 0.82 -0.15
CA SER A 61 23.73 2.10 -0.18
C SER A 61 24.85 2.03 0.86
N GLY A 62 26.08 2.25 0.41
CA GLY A 62 27.30 2.17 1.21
C GLY A 62 27.46 3.33 2.19
N ASP A 63 26.47 3.54 3.06
CA ASP A 63 26.53 4.49 4.19
C ASP A 63 26.76 3.80 5.55
N ASP A 64 27.00 2.48 5.54
CA ASP A 64 27.40 1.67 6.72
C ASP A 64 28.87 1.17 6.66
N LEU A 65 29.81 1.98 6.13
CA LEU A 65 31.26 1.82 6.33
C LEU A 65 31.95 3.17 6.55
#